data_AF-A0A5B0E7J3-F1
#
_entry.id   AF-A0A5B0E7J3-F1
#
_cell.length_a   1.000
_cell.length_b   1.000
_cell.length_c   1.000
_cell.angle_alpha   90.00
_cell.angle_beta   90.00
_cell.angle_gamma   90.00
#
_symmetry.space_group_name_H-M   'P 1'
#
loop_
_entity.id
_entity.type
_entity.pdbx_description
1 polymer ?
#
loop_
_entity_poly.entity_id
_entity_poly.type
_entity_poly.pdbx_seq_one_letter_code
_entity_poly.pdbx_strand_id
1 'polypeptide(L)'
;MKKTTGRLLVLCLCAGTWPVMAQSFTCGGKFIGSDTQAELAQAIIEDGGRAVGVQRVFTICQKGVIQIVLDGNNETSTPSYKKRWQQRAVALLQVPAEKVMVR
;
A
#
# COMPACT_ATOMS: atom_id res chain seq x y z
N MET A 1 -61.67 -6.51 14.46
CA MET A 1 -61.27 -7.53 13.46
C MET A 1 -60.37 -6.88 12.42
N LYS A 2 -59.18 -7.45 12.19
CA LYS A 2 -58.29 -7.45 10.99
C LYS A 2 -58.33 -6.21 10.07
N LYS A 3 -57.20 -5.60 9.66
CA LYS A 3 -56.10 -6.26 8.94
C LYS A 3 -54.90 -5.31 8.85
N THR A 4 -53.78 -5.70 9.46
CA THR A 4 -52.44 -5.19 9.20
C THR A 4 -51.94 -5.72 7.86
N THR A 5 -51.52 -4.84 6.96
CA THR A 5 -50.72 -5.22 5.78
C THR A 5 -49.43 -4.42 5.82
N GLY A 6 -48.42 -5.00 6.47
CA GLY A 6 -47.07 -4.46 6.50
C GLY A 6 -46.45 -4.55 5.12
N ARG A 7 -46.14 -3.39 4.52
CA ARG A 7 -45.12 -3.30 3.47
C ARG A 7 -43.77 -3.36 4.16
N LEU A 8 -43.20 -4.55 4.27
CA LEU A 8 -41.80 -4.73 4.63
C LEU A 8 -40.96 -4.32 3.42
N LEU A 9 -40.61 -3.04 3.36
CA LEU A 9 -39.66 -2.52 2.39
C LEU A 9 -38.28 -2.92 2.90
N VAL A 10 -37.77 -4.05 2.42
CA VAL A 10 -36.39 -4.50 2.65
C VAL A 10 -35.49 -3.52 1.88
N LEU A 11 -35.16 -2.41 2.54
CA LEU A 11 -34.05 -1.56 2.16
C LEU A 11 -32.79 -2.38 2.40
N CYS A 12 -32.29 -2.98 1.33
CA CYS A 12 -30.95 -3.52 1.23
C CYS A 12 -29.99 -2.34 1.48
N LEU A 13 -29.61 -2.16 2.75
CA LEU A 13 -28.48 -1.34 3.14
C LEU A 13 -27.26 -2.00 2.51
N CYS A 14 -26.97 -1.64 1.26
CA CYS A 14 -25.62 -1.73 0.72
C CYS A 14 -24.75 -1.04 1.78
N ALA A 15 -24.03 -1.86 2.55
CA ALA A 15 -23.02 -1.40 3.48
C ALA A 15 -22.11 -0.48 2.66
N GLY A 16 -22.33 0.82 2.81
CA GLY A 16 -21.46 1.82 2.25
C GLY A 16 -20.11 1.48 2.82
N THR A 17 -19.22 0.98 1.98
CA THR A 17 -17.81 0.87 2.33
C THR A 17 -17.39 2.30 2.58
N TRP A 18 -17.43 2.72 3.85
CA TRP A 18 -16.87 3.98 4.26
C TRP A 18 -15.47 4.02 3.64
N PRO A 19 -15.10 5.11 2.95
CA PRO A 19 -13.73 5.26 2.54
C PRO A 19 -12.93 5.14 3.83
N VAL A 20 -12.05 4.14 3.90
CA VAL A 20 -11.09 3.97 4.99
C VAL A 20 -10.55 5.36 5.24
N MET A 21 -11.02 5.98 6.34
CA MET A 21 -10.64 7.32 6.73
C MET A 21 -9.13 7.28 6.75
N ALA A 22 -8.50 8.01 5.82
CA ALA A 22 -7.06 8.05 5.67
C ALA A 22 -6.50 8.40 7.04
N GLN A 23 -6.04 7.37 7.78
CA GLN A 23 -5.36 7.57 9.04
C GLN A 23 -4.25 8.56 8.74
N SER A 24 -4.09 9.56 9.61
CA SER A 24 -2.99 10.50 9.51
C SER A 24 -1.69 9.71 9.51
N PHE A 25 -1.14 9.50 8.31
CA PHE A 25 0.07 8.73 8.14
C PHE A 25 1.23 9.51 8.75
N THR A 26 1.54 9.19 10.00
CA THR A 26 2.63 9.76 10.77
C THR A 26 3.76 8.75 10.78
N CYS A 27 4.51 8.75 9.69
CA CYS A 27 5.84 8.15 9.67
C CYS A 27 6.76 9.10 10.47
N GLY A 28 6.71 8.94 11.80
CA GLY A 28 7.43 9.74 12.77
C GLY A 28 8.68 9.02 13.25
N GLY A 29 9.63 8.77 12.35
CA GLY A 29 10.98 8.30 12.70
C GLY A 29 11.08 6.90 13.33
N LYS A 30 9.97 6.18 13.51
CA LYS A 30 9.96 4.81 14.05
C LYS A 30 9.43 3.87 12.98
N PHE A 31 10.39 3.16 12.38
CA PHE A 31 10.29 2.00 11.50
C PHE A 31 8.86 1.53 11.16
N ILE A 32 8.58 1.42 9.86
CA ILE A 32 7.58 0.46 9.37
C ILE A 32 7.93 -0.87 10.05
N GLY A 33 6.95 -1.51 10.71
CA GLY A 33 7.22 -2.74 11.46
C GLY A 33 8.08 -3.70 10.65
N SER A 34 9.10 -4.29 11.30
CA SER A 34 10.10 -5.19 10.69
C SER A 34 9.47 -6.17 9.69
N ASP A 35 8.34 -6.76 10.07
CA ASP A 35 7.67 -7.79 9.28
C ASP A 35 7.04 -7.21 8.02
N THR A 36 6.38 -6.06 8.10
CA THR A 36 5.80 -5.38 6.94
C THR A 36 6.88 -4.88 5.98
N GLN A 37 8.03 -4.44 6.51
CA GLN A 37 9.18 -4.08 5.68
C GLN A 37 9.77 -5.31 4.96
N ALA A 38 9.92 -6.43 5.67
CA ALA A 38 10.40 -7.68 5.09
C ALA A 38 9.43 -8.22 4.03
N GLU A 39 8.12 -8.14 4.28
CA GLU A 39 7.08 -8.52 3.33
C GLU A 39 7.11 -7.62 2.08
N LEU A 40 7.28 -6.31 2.25
CA LEU A 40 7.42 -5.40 1.11
C LEU A 40 8.66 -5.72 0.28
N ALA A 41 9.79 -5.96 0.94
CA ALA A 41 11.04 -6.33 0.29
C ALA A 41 10.87 -7.62 -0.52
N GLN A 42 10.26 -8.65 0.09
CA GLN A 42 9.97 -9.92 -0.57
C GLN A 42 9.04 -9.73 -1.77
N ALA A 43 7.95 -8.99 -1.61
CA ALA A 43 7.00 -8.73 -2.68
C ALA A 43 7.63 -8.01 -3.88
N ILE A 44 8.54 -7.06 -3.64
CA ILE A 44 9.27 -6.37 -4.71
C ILE A 44 10.23 -7.32 -5.44
N ILE A 45 10.95 -8.17 -4.69
CA ILE A 45 11.88 -9.15 -5.26
C ILE A 45 11.13 -10.17 -6.14
N GLU A 46 9.98 -10.66 -5.68
CA GLU A 46 9.12 -11.60 -6.41
C GLU A 46 8.43 -10.96 -7.63
N ASP A 47 8.02 -9.70 -7.51
CA ASP A 47 7.37 -8.94 -8.59
C ASP A 47 8.37 -8.32 -9.56
N GLY A 48 9.29 -9.16 -10.04
CA GLY A 48 10.28 -8.82 -11.07
C GLY A 48 11.51 -8.08 -10.58
N GLY A 49 11.62 -7.71 -9.30
CA GLY A 49 12.80 -7.03 -8.74
C GLY A 49 14.10 -7.79 -8.99
N ARG A 50 14.10 -9.11 -8.78
CA ARG A 50 15.29 -9.94 -9.04
C ARG A 50 15.70 -9.93 -10.52
N ALA A 51 14.72 -9.95 -11.43
CA ALA A 51 14.96 -9.99 -12.87
C ALA A 51 15.64 -8.72 -13.39
N VAL A 52 15.42 -7.59 -12.72
CA VAL A 52 16.00 -6.28 -13.05
C VAL A 52 17.13 -5.87 -12.11
N GLY A 53 17.67 -6.84 -11.37
CA GLY A 53 18.89 -6.66 -10.57
C GLY A 53 18.71 -5.96 -9.23
N VAL A 54 17.50 -5.94 -8.64
CA VAL A 54 17.31 -5.56 -7.23
C VAL A 54 17.94 -6.61 -6.34
N GLN A 55 18.90 -6.20 -5.52
CA GLN A 55 19.60 -7.06 -4.55
C GLN A 55 19.06 -6.86 -3.14
N ARG A 56 18.81 -5.61 -2.74
CA ARG A 56 18.25 -5.27 -1.43
C ARG A 56 17.18 -4.19 -1.56
N VAL A 57 16.23 -4.22 -0.64
CA VAL A 57 15.17 -3.23 -0.53
C VAL A 57 15.21 -2.66 0.88
N PHE A 58 15.36 -1.35 0.99
CA PHE A 58 15.29 -0.64 2.24
C PHE A 58 14.06 0.24 2.27
N THR A 59 13.43 0.38 3.43
CA THR A 59 12.29 1.26 3.59
C THR A 59 12.60 2.29 4.66
N ILE A 60 12.62 3.56 4.25
CA ILE A 60 13.00 4.68 5.09
C ILE A 60 11.84 5.65 5.14
N CYS A 61 11.42 5.97 6.34
CA CYS A 61 10.46 7.03 6.55
C CYS A 61 11.20 8.37 6.71
N GLN A 62 10.93 9.35 5.85
CA GLN A 62 11.51 10.69 5.93
C GLN A 62 10.45 11.76 5.65
N LYS A 63 10.28 12.71 6.58
CA LYS A 63 9.37 13.87 6.44
C LYS A 63 7.93 13.45 6.05
N GLY A 64 7.44 12.33 6.59
CA GLY A 64 6.11 11.81 6.27
C GLY A 64 5.99 11.11 4.91
N VAL A 65 7.11 10.79 4.26
CA VAL A 65 7.17 10.02 3.00
C VAL A 65 7.96 8.73 3.23
N ILE A 66 7.40 7.62 2.77
CA ILE A 66 8.05 6.31 2.72
C ILE A 66 8.90 6.25 1.47
N GLN A 67 10.20 6.15 1.66
CA GLN A 67 11.18 5.95 0.60
C GLN A 67 11.54 4.47 0.55
N ILE A 68 11.26 3.84 -0.58
CA ILE A 68 11.68 2.48 -0.88
C ILE A 68 12.97 2.62 -1.68
N VAL A 69 14.09 2.35 -1.05
CA VAL A 69 15.41 2.44 -1.67
C VAL A 69 15.79 1.06 -2.18
N LEU A 70 16.01 0.97 -3.48
CA LEU A 70 16.43 -0.26 -4.13
C LEU A 70 17.94 -0.23 -4.30
N ASP A 71 18.61 -1.22 -3.74
CA ASP A 71 20.02 -1.46 -4.02
C ASP A 71 20.09 -2.48 -5.16
N GLY A 72 20.49 -2.03 -6.35
CA GLY A 72 20.46 -2.84 -7.57
C GLY A 72 21.03 -2.13 -8.80
N ASN A 73 21.01 -2.83 -9.94
CA ASN A 73 21.57 -2.35 -11.21
C ASN A 73 20.66 -1.30 -11.89
N ASN A 74 21.16 -0.61 -12.92
CA ASN A 74 20.49 0.52 -13.61
C ASN A 74 19.06 0.23 -14.14
N GLU A 75 18.68 -1.02 -14.40
CA GLU A 75 17.33 -1.40 -14.88
C GLU A 75 16.21 -1.12 -13.86
N THR A 76 16.57 -1.00 -12.58
CA THR A 76 15.69 -0.54 -11.48
C THR A 76 15.18 0.89 -11.67
N SER A 77 15.78 1.66 -12.59
CA SER A 77 15.35 3.02 -12.93
C SER A 77 14.16 3.08 -13.89
N THR A 78 13.74 1.95 -14.45
CA THR A 78 12.63 1.91 -15.41
C THR A 78 11.31 2.34 -14.75
N PRO A 79 10.61 3.37 -15.27
CA PRO A 79 9.43 3.94 -14.60
C PRO A 79 8.27 2.97 -14.35
N SER A 80 8.09 1.97 -15.21
CA SER A 80 7.02 0.97 -15.09
C SER A 80 7.18 0.09 -13.85
N TYR A 81 8.40 -0.37 -13.55
CA TYR A 81 8.70 -1.14 -12.34
C TYR A 81 8.55 -0.29 -11.08
N LYS A 82 9.07 0.95 -11.10
CA LYS A 82 8.92 1.88 -9.97
C LYS A 82 7.45 2.13 -9.62
N LYS A 83 6.59 2.36 -10.62
CA LYS A 83 5.15 2.53 -10.42
C LYS A 83 4.49 1.27 -9.84
N ARG A 84 4.87 0.09 -10.34
CA ARG A 84 4.34 -1.18 -9.85
C ARG A 84 4.68 -1.43 -8.38
N TRP A 85 5.95 -1.26 -8.01
CA TRP A 85 6.40 -1.44 -6.64
C TRP A 85 5.86 -0.37 -5.69
N GLN A 86 5.67 0.86 -6.18
CA GLN A 86 4.96 1.91 -5.44
C GLN A 86 3.51 1.47 -5.14
N GLN A 87 2.79 0.94 -6.12
CA GLN A 87 1.42 0.45 -5.92
C GLN A 87 1.37 -0.71 -4.92
N ARG A 88 2.35 -1.62 -4.96
CA ARG A 88 2.45 -2.71 -3.98
C ARG A 88 2.62 -2.20 -2.56
N ALA A 89 3.50 -1.21 -2.38
CA ALA A 89 3.70 -0.57 -1.09
C ALA A 89 2.47 0.20 -0.60
N VAL A 90 1.78 0.92 -1.48
CA VAL A 90 0.52 1.60 -1.17
C VAL A 90 -0.52 0.61 -0.65
N ALA A 91 -0.67 -0.54 -1.32
CA ALA A 91 -1.62 -1.57 -0.92
C ALA A 91 -1.24 -2.23 0.41
N LEU A 92 0.03 -2.58 0.58
CA LEU A 92 0.51 -3.28 1.77
C LEU A 92 0.50 -2.37 3.02
N LEU A 93 0.97 -1.13 2.86
CA LEU A 93 1.12 -0.18 3.96
C LEU A 93 -0.17 0.62 4.21
N GLN A 94 -1.15 0.51 3.31
CA GLN A 94 -2.42 1.26 3.36
C GLN A 94 -2.21 2.77 3.47
N VAL A 95 -1.25 3.29 2.68
CA VAL A 95 -0.88 4.71 2.67
C VAL A 95 -1.20 5.35 1.31
N PRO A 96 -1.43 6.67 1.25
CA PRO A 96 -1.63 7.36 -0.01
C PRO A 96 -0.40 7.26 -0.93
N ALA A 97 -0.62 7.21 -2.25
CA ALA A 97 0.45 7.03 -3.23
C ALA A 97 1.48 8.17 -3.22
N GLU A 98 1.04 9.39 -2.95
CA GLU A 98 1.90 10.57 -2.79
C GLU A 98 2.82 10.51 -1.55
N LYS A 99 2.57 9.55 -0.64
CA LYS A 99 3.41 9.29 0.53
C LYS A 99 4.39 8.14 0.30
N VAL A 100 4.44 7.55 -0.89
CA VAL A 100 5.38 6.48 -1.23
C VAL A 100 6.23 6.91 -2.42
N MET A 101 7.54 6.70 -2.31
CA MET A 101 8.50 7.02 -3.36
C MET A 101 9.50 5.88 -3.51
N VAL A 102 9.66 5.37 -4.73
CA VAL A 102 10.65 4.33 -5.05
C VAL A 102 11.88 4.99 -5.66
N ARG A 103 13.04 4.77 -5.04
CA ARG A 103 14.32 5.35 -5.43
C ARG A 103 15.28 4.29 -5.89
#